data_AF-A0A4R8GG87-F1
#
_entry.id   AF-A0A4R8GG87-F1
#
_cell.length_a   1.000
_cell.length_b   1.000
_cell.length_c   1.000
_cell.angle_alpha   90.00
_cell.angle_beta   90.00
_cell.angle_gamma   90.00
#
_symmetry.space_group_name_H-M   'P 1'
#
loop_
_entity.id
_entity.type
_entity.pdbx_description
1 polymer ?
#
loop_
_entity_poly.entity_id
_entity_poly.type
_entity_poly.pdbx_seq_one_letter_code
_entity_poly.pdbx_strand_id
1 'polypeptide(L)'
;MRLVERFANLSGLPIVYHNDNEISDVEDRSELDDWISILDSMEDLISKYTDSFYKFIDPIFVTQGQQLKGEALPSEVIGKGINLDDGADAKFVGNQLDYKSFETIYKTLLQSLLDTSQTPAVSMNKTDISNLSEVSIKLLFQLANIKAGMNEQFIREGLEERFEKIRKLLGYKGIKFSDDEFETIDVVFQYATPSNDKEIIENLQALREMGAISLIGVLEDSPYTSDVQFELDRIVSEGNSVGNNKDTNMDNKDNEG
;
A
#
# COMPACT_ATOMS: atom_id res chain seq x y z
N MET A 1 39.66 -20.67 10.29
CA MET A 1 38.54 -21.29 9.57
C MET A 1 39.07 -22.50 8.81
N ARG A 2 38.43 -23.66 8.92
CA ARG A 2 38.83 -24.90 8.23
C ARG A 2 37.86 -25.10 7.05
N LEU A 3 38.38 -25.11 5.83
CA LEU A 3 37.58 -25.34 4.62
C LEU A 3 37.05 -26.79 4.67
N VAL A 4 35.73 -26.96 4.68
CA VAL A 4 35.08 -28.28 4.78
C VAL A 4 34.97 -28.92 3.41
N GLU A 5 34.56 -28.17 2.38
CA GLU A 5 34.39 -28.66 1.00
C GLU A 5 34.34 -27.49 0.00
N ARG A 6 34.51 -27.79 -1.31
CA ARG A 6 34.39 -26.83 -2.41
C ARG A 6 33.61 -27.46 -3.56
N PHE A 7 32.52 -26.82 -3.97
CA PHE A 7 31.67 -27.25 -5.07
C PHE A 7 31.79 -26.29 -6.26
N ALA A 8 31.58 -26.81 -7.47
CA ALA A 8 31.52 -25.97 -8.67
C ALA A 8 30.19 -25.23 -8.73
N ASN A 9 30.23 -23.91 -8.83
CA ASN A 9 29.04 -23.09 -8.99
C ASN A 9 28.66 -23.04 -10.48
N LEU A 10 27.68 -23.85 -10.86
CA LEU A 10 27.18 -23.94 -12.24
C LEU A 10 26.28 -22.76 -12.64
N SER A 11 25.69 -22.06 -11.66
CA SER A 11 24.77 -20.93 -11.90
C SER A 11 25.48 -19.57 -12.01
N GLY A 12 26.75 -19.48 -11.59
CA GLY A 12 27.49 -18.21 -11.53
C GLY A 12 27.23 -17.44 -10.24
N LEU A 13 27.63 -16.16 -10.21
CA LEU A 13 27.42 -15.29 -9.05
C LEU A 13 25.92 -15.06 -8.79
N PRO A 14 25.51 -14.76 -7.53
CA PRO A 14 24.14 -14.38 -7.22
C PRO A 14 23.69 -13.18 -8.06
N ILE A 15 22.44 -13.22 -8.49
CA ILE A 15 21.78 -12.11 -9.19
C ILE A 15 21.25 -11.17 -8.12
N VAL A 16 21.61 -9.89 -8.23
CA VAL A 16 21.18 -8.85 -7.31
C VAL A 16 20.06 -8.06 -7.97
N TYR A 17 18.94 -7.91 -7.27
CA TYR A 17 17.88 -6.98 -7.64
C TYR A 17 18.20 -5.67 -6.98
N HIS A 18 18.44 -4.66 -7.79
CA HIS A 18 19.08 -3.45 -7.35
C HIS A 18 18.37 -2.28 -8.03
N ASN A 19 18.28 -1.14 -7.35
CA ASN A 19 17.75 0.07 -7.93
C ASN A 19 18.87 0.91 -8.54
N ASP A 20 18.50 1.89 -9.35
CA ASP A 20 19.46 2.84 -9.86
C ASP A 20 19.84 3.86 -8.78
N ASN A 21 21.14 4.05 -8.60
CA ASN A 21 21.69 5.05 -7.69
C ASN A 21 22.60 6.01 -8.46
N GLU A 22 22.26 7.30 -8.45
CA GLU A 22 23.02 8.35 -9.14
C GLU A 22 24.44 8.55 -8.56
N ILE A 23 24.66 8.13 -7.32
CA ILE A 23 25.93 8.33 -6.60
C ILE A 23 26.90 7.17 -6.82
N SER A 24 26.40 5.97 -7.11
CA SER A 24 27.21 4.76 -7.20
C SER A 24 26.57 3.74 -8.14
N ASP A 25 27.32 3.31 -9.15
CA ASP A 25 26.90 2.27 -10.11
C ASP A 25 26.86 0.85 -9.49
N VAL A 26 27.27 0.69 -8.22
CA VAL A 26 27.47 -0.62 -7.56
C VAL A 26 26.74 -0.76 -6.23
N GLU A 27 26.18 0.34 -5.70
CA GLU A 27 25.48 0.31 -4.41
C GLU A 27 24.05 0.80 -4.58
N ASP A 28 23.11 0.04 -4.03
CA ASP A 28 21.71 0.43 -3.93
C ASP A 28 21.50 1.59 -2.98
N ARG A 29 20.42 2.33 -3.21
CA ARG A 29 19.95 3.36 -2.28
C ARG A 29 18.68 2.90 -1.58
N SER A 30 18.64 3.04 -0.25
CA SER A 30 17.39 2.75 0.47
C SER A 30 16.38 3.85 0.21
N GLU A 31 15.15 3.47 -0.14
CA GLU A 31 14.04 4.42 -0.17
C GLU A 31 13.84 5.09 1.21
N LEU A 32 14.22 4.43 2.33
CA LEU A 32 14.13 5.00 3.68
C LEU A 32 14.93 6.29 3.84
N ASP A 33 16.01 6.45 3.09
CA ASP A 33 16.86 7.64 3.19
C ASP A 33 16.13 8.91 2.72
N ASP A 34 15.04 8.79 1.94
CA ASP A 34 14.27 9.94 1.44
C ASP A 34 13.36 10.60 2.49
N TRP A 35 12.97 9.85 3.51
CA TRP A 35 11.87 10.19 4.43
C TRP A 35 12.20 9.92 5.90
N ILE A 36 13.38 9.35 6.20
CA ILE A 36 13.86 9.16 7.57
C ILE A 36 13.89 10.47 8.35
N SER A 37 14.28 11.59 7.72
CA SER A 37 14.31 12.91 8.35
C SER A 37 12.92 13.43 8.74
N ILE A 38 11.89 13.04 7.98
CA ILE A 38 10.49 13.35 8.27
C ILE A 38 10.02 12.50 9.45
N LEU A 39 10.35 11.20 9.45
CA LEU A 39 10.03 10.29 10.57
C LEU A 39 10.66 10.76 11.88
N ASP A 40 11.96 11.07 11.87
CA ASP A 40 12.67 11.61 13.04
C ASP A 40 12.01 12.88 13.58
N SER A 41 11.57 13.76 12.68
CA SER A 41 10.86 15.01 13.05
C SER A 41 9.49 14.72 13.65
N MET A 42 8.77 13.72 13.14
CA MET A 42 7.48 13.29 13.70
C MET A 42 7.65 12.65 15.08
N GLU A 43 8.65 11.79 15.26
CA GLU A 43 8.97 11.16 16.54
C GLU A 43 9.37 12.17 17.61
N ASP A 44 10.22 13.14 17.26
CA ASP A 44 10.60 14.24 18.14
C ASP A 44 9.39 15.10 18.53
N LEU A 45 8.52 15.42 17.57
CA LEU A 45 7.30 16.20 17.82
C LEU A 45 6.36 15.47 18.79
N ILE A 46 6.11 14.18 18.57
CA ILE A 46 5.25 13.36 19.45
C ILE A 46 5.87 13.28 20.84
N SER A 47 7.17 13.01 20.93
CA SER A 47 7.89 12.88 22.21
C SER A 47 7.79 14.17 23.03
N LYS A 48 8.07 15.33 22.42
CA LYS A 48 7.95 16.64 23.08
C LYS A 48 6.53 16.98 23.50
N TYR A 49 5.54 16.59 22.69
CA TYR A 49 4.13 16.81 23.01
C TYR A 49 3.69 15.95 24.19
N THR A 50 4.09 14.66 24.22
CA THR A 50 3.84 13.76 25.34
C THR A 50 4.47 14.27 26.63
N ASP A 51 5.72 14.72 26.60
CA ASP A 51 6.38 15.34 27.76
C ASP A 51 5.66 16.59 28.25
N SER A 52 5.20 17.43 27.31
CA SER A 52 4.43 18.63 27.62
C SER A 52 3.08 18.29 28.25
N PHE A 53 2.47 17.18 27.86
CA PHE A 53 1.23 16.67 28.45
C PHE A 53 1.40 16.26 29.92
N TYR A 54 2.47 15.52 30.25
CA TYR A 54 2.75 15.17 31.64
C TYR A 54 3.05 16.40 32.50
N LYS A 55 3.82 17.37 31.98
CA LYS A 55 4.10 18.64 32.67
C LYS A 55 2.87 19.54 32.82
N PHE A 56 1.88 19.40 31.94
CA PHE A 56 0.62 20.14 32.05
C PHE A 56 -0.25 19.64 33.21
N ILE A 57 -0.26 18.32 33.45
CA ILE A 57 -1.05 17.69 34.51
C ILE A 57 -0.50 18.02 35.91
N ASP A 58 0.79 18.35 36.03
CA ASP A 58 1.46 18.70 37.28
C ASP A 58 1.84 20.20 37.33
N PRO A 59 0.87 21.10 37.62
CA PRO A 59 1.13 22.54 37.65
C PRO A 59 1.97 22.90 38.89
N ILE A 60 2.90 23.84 38.71
CA ILE A 60 3.72 24.32 39.82
C ILE A 60 2.89 25.30 40.64
N PHE A 61 2.83 25.05 41.94
CA PHE A 61 2.21 25.95 42.89
C PHE A 61 3.18 27.07 43.29
N VAL A 62 2.81 28.33 43.02
CA VAL A 62 3.63 29.51 43.31
C VAL A 62 2.90 30.43 44.27
N THR A 63 3.59 30.83 45.34
CA THR A 63 3.12 31.84 46.30
C THR A 63 3.97 33.11 46.18
N GLN A 64 3.35 34.27 46.22
CA GLN A 64 4.00 35.59 46.24
C GLN A 64 3.62 36.29 47.55
N GLY A 65 4.61 36.55 48.42
CA GLY A 65 4.38 37.18 49.72
C GLY A 65 5.52 36.90 50.71
N GLN A 66 5.41 37.42 51.94
CA GLN A 66 6.36 37.11 53.00
C GLN A 66 6.08 35.73 53.58
N GLN A 67 7.10 34.86 53.64
CA GLN A 67 6.97 33.55 54.27
C GLN A 67 6.62 33.74 55.75
N LEU A 68 5.50 33.15 56.20
CA LEU A 68 5.11 33.15 57.61
C LEU A 68 6.29 32.61 58.44
N LYS A 69 6.65 33.28 59.54
CA LYS A 69 7.71 32.82 60.44
C LYS A 69 7.26 31.53 61.16
N GLY A 70 7.63 30.39 60.60
CA GLY A 70 7.30 29.03 61.07
C GLY A 70 7.78 28.00 60.04
N GLU A 71 7.78 26.71 60.41
CA GLU A 71 8.24 25.61 59.54
C GLU A 71 7.68 25.73 58.11
N ALA A 72 8.54 25.45 57.12
CA ALA A 72 8.20 25.54 55.71
C ALA A 72 6.90 24.77 55.41
N LEU A 73 6.08 25.32 54.49
CA LEU A 73 4.90 24.63 53.99
C LEU A 73 5.28 23.19 53.60
N PRO A 74 4.56 22.16 54.09
CA PRO A 74 4.84 20.78 53.73
C PRO A 74 4.78 20.63 52.20
N SER A 75 5.72 19.88 51.62
CA SER A 75 5.79 19.67 50.17
C SER A 75 4.59 18.90 49.59
N GLU A 76 3.71 18.36 50.43
CA GLU A 76 2.60 17.45 50.07
C GLU A 76 1.21 18.06 50.28
N VAL A 77 1.07 19.39 50.30
CA VAL A 77 -0.25 20.04 50.46
C VAL A 77 -1.01 20.07 49.13
N ILE A 78 -1.47 18.90 48.67
CA ILE A 78 -2.43 18.81 47.57
C ILE A 78 -3.84 18.98 48.15
N GLY A 79 -4.55 20.05 47.75
CA GLY A 79 -5.98 20.22 48.03
C GLY A 79 -6.35 20.83 49.39
N LYS A 80 -5.41 21.43 50.15
CA LYS A 80 -5.74 22.24 51.34
C LYS A 80 -5.49 23.73 51.05
N GLY A 81 -6.42 24.58 51.50
CA GLY A 81 -6.28 26.03 51.40
C GLY A 81 -5.09 26.53 52.23
N ILE A 82 -4.27 27.40 51.64
CA ILE A 82 -3.10 27.99 52.28
C ILE A 82 -3.50 29.35 52.85
N ASN A 83 -3.22 29.56 54.14
CA ASN A 83 -3.36 30.87 54.75
C ASN A 83 -2.11 31.69 54.46
N LEU A 84 -2.29 32.83 53.81
CA LEU A 84 -1.22 33.76 53.46
C LEU A 84 -1.44 35.09 54.20
N ASP A 85 -0.38 35.88 54.38
CA ASP A 85 -0.41 37.19 55.05
C ASP A 85 -1.05 38.29 54.16
N ASP A 86 -1.31 39.47 54.72
CA ASP A 86 -1.96 40.57 53.99
C ASP A 86 -1.14 41.01 52.76
N GLY A 87 -1.79 41.03 51.59
CA GLY A 87 -1.18 41.32 50.29
C GLY A 87 -0.47 40.16 49.59
N ALA A 88 -0.55 38.93 50.11
CA ALA A 88 0.04 37.75 49.48
C ALA A 88 -0.94 37.04 48.51
N ASP A 89 -0.40 36.50 47.41
CA ASP A 89 -1.15 35.83 46.34
C ASP A 89 -0.63 34.41 46.12
N ALA A 90 -1.52 33.48 45.76
CA ALA A 90 -1.18 32.11 45.42
C ALA A 90 -1.86 31.70 44.12
N LYS A 91 -1.05 31.19 43.18
CA LYS A 91 -1.53 30.77 41.87
C LYS A 91 -0.86 29.48 41.45
N PHE A 92 -1.64 28.63 40.80
CA PHE A 92 -1.11 27.52 40.02
C PHE A 92 -0.62 28.08 38.69
N VAL A 93 0.68 27.97 38.44
CA VAL A 93 1.29 28.31 37.16
C VAL A 93 1.45 27.01 36.39
N GLY A 94 0.47 26.70 35.55
CA GLY A 94 0.54 25.61 34.59
C GLY A 94 1.09 26.10 33.25
N ASN A 95 1.74 25.21 32.50
CA ASN A 95 2.06 25.47 31.10
C ASN A 95 0.74 25.55 30.29
N GLN A 96 0.72 26.24 29.15
CA GLN A 96 -0.42 26.20 28.24
C GLN A 96 -0.09 25.24 27.09
N LEU A 97 -0.91 24.20 26.92
CA LEU A 97 -0.79 23.28 25.78
C LEU A 97 -1.52 23.84 24.56
N ASP A 98 -0.76 24.12 23.50
CA ASP A 98 -1.34 24.50 22.21
C ASP A 98 -1.54 23.26 21.32
N TYR A 99 -2.71 22.64 21.48
CA TYR A 99 -3.13 21.49 20.69
C TYR A 99 -3.24 21.81 19.19
N LYS A 100 -3.63 23.04 18.81
CA LYS A 100 -3.88 23.38 17.40
C LYS A 100 -2.58 23.47 16.61
N SER A 101 -1.54 24.04 17.21
CA SER A 101 -0.21 24.08 16.59
C SER A 101 0.36 22.68 16.43
N PHE A 102 0.23 21.82 17.45
CA PHE A 102 0.63 20.41 17.34
C PHE A 102 -0.10 19.69 16.20
N GLU A 103 -1.44 19.78 16.16
CA GLU A 103 -2.25 19.14 15.11
C GLU A 103 -1.84 19.63 13.71
N THR A 104 -1.59 20.93 13.56
CA THR A 104 -1.19 21.52 12.27
C THR A 104 0.15 20.98 11.81
N ILE A 105 1.17 21.02 12.68
CA ILE A 105 2.52 20.55 12.35
C ILE A 105 2.50 19.04 12.07
N TYR A 106 1.81 18.25 12.90
CA TYR A 106 1.69 16.82 12.72
C TYR A 106 1.05 16.47 11.37
N LYS A 107 -0.05 17.15 11.00
CA LYS A 107 -0.69 16.95 9.69
C LYS A 107 0.22 17.35 8.53
N THR A 108 0.98 18.43 8.66
CA THR A 108 1.94 18.84 7.63
C THR A 108 3.03 17.80 7.44
N LEU A 109 3.66 17.32 8.52
CA LEU A 109 4.69 16.29 8.45
C LEU A 109 4.13 14.97 7.89
N LEU A 110 2.94 14.58 8.32
CA LEU A 110 2.26 13.40 7.79
C LEU A 110 1.97 13.52 6.30
N GLN A 111 1.51 14.68 5.83
CA GLN A 111 1.28 14.90 4.39
C GLN A 111 2.60 14.83 3.62
N SER A 112 3.66 15.48 4.10
CA SER A 112 4.99 15.39 3.50
C SER A 112 5.52 13.95 3.47
N LEU A 113 5.25 13.15 4.51
CA LEU A 113 5.60 11.74 4.55
C LEU A 113 4.87 10.95 3.44
N LEU A 114 3.56 11.15 3.30
CA LEU A 114 2.76 10.47 2.28
C LEU A 114 3.20 10.87 0.86
N ASP A 115 3.50 12.14 0.64
CA ASP A 115 3.94 12.66 -0.66
C ASP A 115 5.33 12.12 -1.04
N THR A 116 6.31 12.19 -0.13
CA THR A 116 7.68 11.68 -0.38
C THR A 116 7.72 10.17 -0.51
N SER A 117 6.90 9.46 0.26
CA SER A 117 6.82 8.00 0.21
C SER A 117 6.05 7.43 -0.97
N GLN A 118 5.27 8.29 -1.63
CA GLN A 118 4.30 7.92 -2.66
C GLN A 118 3.25 6.93 -2.13
N THR A 119 2.97 6.98 -0.82
CA THR A 119 1.96 6.12 -0.17
C THR A 119 0.57 6.75 -0.30
N PRO A 120 -0.42 6.04 -0.86
CA PRO A 120 -1.77 6.56 -1.00
C PRO A 120 -2.41 6.82 0.38
N ALA A 121 -3.00 8.00 0.57
CA ALA A 121 -3.58 8.44 1.85
C ALA A 121 -4.92 7.74 2.23
N VAL A 122 -5.19 6.55 1.66
CA VAL A 122 -6.50 5.85 1.71
C VAL A 122 -6.86 5.39 3.12
N SER A 123 -5.86 5.09 3.96
CA SER A 123 -6.10 4.57 5.31
C SER A 123 -6.42 5.67 6.33
N MET A 124 -6.08 6.93 6.05
CA MET A 124 -6.13 8.01 7.05
C MET A 124 -7.34 8.91 6.93
N ASN A 125 -7.96 9.01 5.75
CA ASN A 125 -9.26 9.66 5.59
C ASN A 125 -10.35 8.59 5.57
N LYS A 126 -11.20 8.58 6.61
CA LYS A 126 -12.41 7.74 6.76
C LYS A 126 -13.51 8.08 5.74
N THR A 127 -13.16 8.38 4.50
CA THR A 127 -14.11 8.54 3.40
C THR A 127 -14.22 7.19 2.73
N ASP A 128 -15.38 6.56 2.91
CA ASP A 128 -15.73 5.26 2.34
C ASP A 128 -15.34 5.20 0.87
N ILE A 129 -14.38 4.32 0.55
CA ILE A 129 -13.85 4.09 -0.80
C ILE A 129 -14.98 3.72 -1.78
N SER A 130 -16.11 3.21 -1.26
CA SER A 130 -17.30 2.81 -2.02
C SER A 130 -18.00 3.94 -2.78
N ASN A 131 -17.74 5.22 -2.46
CA ASN A 131 -18.37 6.36 -3.13
C ASN A 131 -17.41 7.14 -4.06
N LEU A 132 -16.17 6.67 -4.24
CA LEU A 132 -15.20 7.31 -5.14
C LEU A 132 -15.36 6.75 -6.55
N SER A 133 -15.31 7.64 -7.56
CA SER A 133 -15.26 7.22 -8.97
C SER A 133 -13.93 6.53 -9.29
N GLU A 134 -13.90 5.69 -10.33
CA GLU A 134 -12.66 5.04 -10.80
C GLU A 134 -11.54 6.05 -11.06
N VAL A 135 -11.88 7.20 -11.66
CA VAL A 135 -10.92 8.31 -11.91
C VAL A 135 -10.31 8.84 -10.61
N SER A 136 -11.10 8.92 -9.53
CA SER A 136 -10.63 9.41 -8.23
C SER A 136 -9.72 8.39 -7.55
N ILE A 137 -10.04 7.10 -7.67
CA ILE A 137 -9.18 6.02 -7.17
C ILE A 137 -7.86 6.01 -7.95
N LYS A 138 -7.89 6.12 -9.29
CA LYS A 138 -6.68 6.22 -10.11
C LYS A 138 -5.81 7.42 -9.72
N LEU A 139 -6.40 8.59 -9.47
CA LEU A 139 -5.67 9.77 -9.02
C LEU A 139 -5.02 9.54 -7.63
N LEU A 140 -5.76 8.91 -6.71
CA LEU A 140 -5.28 8.63 -5.36
C LEU A 140 -4.07 7.66 -5.34
N PHE A 141 -4.09 6.67 -6.23
CA PHE A 141 -3.03 5.67 -6.35
C PHE A 141 -1.96 6.03 -7.40
N GLN A 142 -2.06 7.18 -8.08
CA GLN A 142 -1.18 7.52 -9.19
C GLN A 142 0.30 7.48 -8.81
N LEU A 143 0.67 8.09 -7.67
CA LEU A 143 2.05 8.09 -7.20
C LEU A 143 2.55 6.68 -6.85
N ALA A 144 1.69 5.86 -6.25
CA ALA A 144 2.02 4.47 -5.94
C ALA A 144 2.20 3.62 -7.21
N ASN A 145 1.38 3.85 -8.24
CA ASN A 145 1.52 3.17 -9.52
C ASN A 145 2.80 3.56 -10.25
N ILE A 146 3.18 4.84 -10.20
CA ILE A 146 4.47 5.29 -10.76
C ILE A 146 5.63 4.59 -10.03
N LYS A 147 5.58 4.52 -8.70
CA LYS A 147 6.57 3.79 -7.90
C LYS A 147 6.64 2.30 -8.25
N ALA A 148 5.47 1.67 -8.36
CA ALA A 148 5.36 0.27 -8.73
C ALA A 148 5.96 0.01 -10.12
N GLY A 149 5.76 0.91 -11.08
CA GLY A 149 6.36 0.82 -12.41
C GLY A 149 7.89 0.91 -12.41
N MET A 150 8.47 1.80 -11.61
CA MET A 150 9.94 1.87 -11.45
C MET A 150 10.48 0.58 -10.84
N ASN A 151 9.85 0.09 -9.77
CA ASN A 151 10.27 -1.16 -9.12
C ASN A 151 10.05 -2.38 -10.00
N GLU A 152 9.00 -2.39 -10.82
CA GLU A 152 8.79 -3.42 -11.84
C GLU A 152 9.97 -3.48 -12.81
N GLN A 153 10.46 -2.34 -13.29
CA GLN A 153 11.60 -2.31 -14.20
C GLN A 153 12.83 -2.99 -13.60
N PHE A 154 13.20 -2.63 -12.36
CA PHE A 154 14.32 -3.26 -11.65
C PHE A 154 14.12 -4.78 -11.44
N ILE A 155 12.89 -5.20 -11.13
CA ILE A 155 12.57 -6.62 -10.97
C ILE A 155 12.63 -7.35 -12.31
N ARG A 156 12.14 -6.73 -13.39
CA ARG A 156 12.13 -7.30 -14.74
C ARG A 156 13.56 -7.56 -15.21
N GLU A 157 14.45 -6.58 -15.10
CA GLU A 157 15.86 -6.71 -15.46
C GLU A 157 16.54 -7.86 -14.68
N GLY A 158 16.31 -7.96 -13.37
CA GLY A 158 16.84 -9.07 -12.57
C GLY A 158 16.20 -10.43 -12.90
N LEU A 159 14.94 -10.47 -13.33
CA LEU A 159 14.27 -11.70 -13.78
C LEU A 159 14.80 -12.16 -15.13
N GLU A 160 15.08 -11.25 -16.06
CA GLU A 160 15.71 -11.57 -17.36
C GLU A 160 17.08 -12.21 -17.16
N GLU A 161 17.93 -11.62 -16.29
CA GLU A 161 19.23 -12.24 -15.97
C GLU A 161 19.04 -13.64 -15.35
N ARG A 162 18.00 -13.80 -14.51
CA ARG A 162 17.68 -15.08 -13.87
C ARG A 162 17.24 -16.12 -14.89
N PHE A 163 16.39 -15.76 -15.85
CA PHE A 163 15.97 -16.67 -16.90
C PHE A 163 17.14 -17.14 -17.75
N GLU A 164 18.11 -16.26 -18.02
CA GLU A 164 19.33 -16.63 -18.74
C GLU A 164 20.19 -17.64 -17.96
N LYS A 165 20.33 -17.49 -16.62
CA LYS A 165 21.01 -18.52 -15.82
C LYS A 165 20.24 -19.84 -15.81
N ILE A 166 18.91 -19.79 -15.69
CA ILE A 166 18.05 -20.99 -15.73
C ILE A 166 18.22 -21.71 -17.06
N ARG A 167 18.22 -20.98 -18.18
CA ARG A 167 18.47 -21.50 -19.52
C ARG A 167 19.80 -22.24 -19.60
N LYS A 168 20.89 -21.65 -19.06
CA LYS A 168 22.21 -22.30 -19.00
C LYS A 168 22.20 -23.59 -18.17
N LEU A 169 21.54 -23.58 -17.02
CA LEU A 169 21.42 -24.74 -16.14
C LEU A 169 20.62 -25.89 -16.80
N LEU A 170 19.53 -25.55 -17.49
CA LEU A 170 18.73 -26.52 -18.26
C LEU A 170 19.53 -27.10 -19.43
N GLY A 171 20.37 -26.27 -20.07
CA GLY A 171 21.33 -26.71 -21.09
C GLY A 171 22.28 -27.80 -20.59
N TYR A 172 22.77 -27.71 -19.34
CA TYR A 172 23.59 -28.77 -18.74
C TYR A 172 22.82 -30.08 -18.51
N LYS A 173 21.48 -30.02 -18.38
CA LYS A 173 20.61 -31.19 -18.28
C LYS A 173 20.18 -31.74 -19.65
N GLY A 174 20.63 -31.13 -20.75
CA GLY A 174 20.29 -31.53 -22.11
C GLY A 174 18.96 -30.96 -22.63
N ILE A 175 18.30 -30.10 -21.86
CA ILE A 175 17.09 -29.37 -22.29
C ILE A 175 17.58 -28.07 -22.93
N LYS A 176 17.41 -27.93 -24.23
CA LYS A 176 17.81 -26.74 -24.99
C LYS A 176 16.57 -26.11 -25.62
N PHE A 177 16.45 -24.80 -25.46
CA PHE A 177 15.45 -23.97 -26.13
C PHE A 177 16.14 -23.21 -27.26
N SER A 178 15.46 -23.03 -28.39
CA SER A 178 15.93 -22.08 -29.41
C SER A 178 15.91 -20.65 -28.84
N ASP A 179 16.64 -19.74 -29.48
CA ASP A 179 16.58 -18.32 -29.11
C ASP A 179 15.15 -17.78 -29.31
N ASP A 180 14.51 -18.13 -30.44
CA ASP A 180 13.13 -17.75 -30.75
C ASP A 180 12.12 -18.18 -29.68
N GLU A 181 12.25 -19.39 -29.12
CA GLU A 181 11.36 -19.88 -28.06
C GLU A 181 11.58 -19.13 -26.74
N PHE A 182 12.83 -18.78 -26.44
CA PHE A 182 13.18 -18.10 -25.19
C PHE A 182 12.72 -16.64 -25.20
N GLU A 183 12.79 -15.96 -26.34
CA GLU A 183 12.28 -14.59 -26.52
C GLU A 183 10.76 -14.47 -26.36
N THR A 184 10.01 -15.59 -26.41
CA THR A 184 8.57 -15.58 -26.12
C THR A 184 8.21 -15.46 -24.64
N ILE A 185 9.19 -15.60 -23.74
CA ILE A 185 8.94 -15.51 -22.30
C ILE A 185 8.73 -14.05 -21.92
N ASP A 186 7.53 -13.73 -21.45
CA ASP A 186 7.20 -12.44 -20.86
C ASP A 186 6.66 -12.61 -19.44
N VAL A 187 6.88 -11.59 -18.63
CA VAL A 187 6.41 -11.50 -17.25
C VAL A 187 5.38 -10.38 -17.18
N VAL A 188 4.14 -10.73 -16.83
CA VAL A 188 3.06 -9.76 -16.61
C VAL A 188 2.97 -9.46 -15.13
N PHE A 189 3.19 -8.20 -14.76
CA PHE A 189 2.98 -7.72 -13.40
C PHE A 189 1.56 -7.19 -13.26
N GLN A 190 0.90 -7.57 -12.16
CA GLN A 190 -0.44 -7.11 -11.84
C GLN A 190 -0.39 -6.27 -10.57
N TYR A 191 -0.82 -5.01 -10.66
CA TYR A 191 -0.92 -4.13 -9.51
C TYR A 191 -2.26 -4.33 -8.82
N ALA A 192 -2.24 -4.61 -7.52
CA ALA A 192 -3.44 -4.76 -6.71
C ALA A 192 -4.05 -3.39 -6.33
N THR A 193 -4.51 -2.63 -7.33
CA THR A 193 -5.22 -1.37 -7.09
C THR A 193 -6.70 -1.64 -6.82
N PRO A 194 -7.33 -0.94 -5.87
CA PRO A 194 -8.79 -1.00 -5.72
C PRO A 194 -9.49 -0.62 -7.02
N SER A 195 -10.49 -1.38 -7.42
CA SER A 195 -11.30 -1.16 -8.61
C SER A 195 -12.78 -1.00 -8.25
N ASN A 196 -13.50 -0.25 -9.06
CA ASN A 196 -14.97 -0.23 -9.02
C ASN A 196 -15.50 -1.18 -10.09
N ASP A 197 -15.63 -2.46 -9.73
CA ASP A 197 -15.98 -3.53 -10.68
C ASP A 197 -17.32 -3.28 -11.40
N LYS A 198 -18.24 -2.53 -10.77
CA LYS A 198 -19.50 -2.13 -11.40
C LYS A 198 -19.28 -1.22 -12.61
N GLU A 199 -18.45 -0.20 -12.46
CA GLU A 199 -18.14 0.76 -13.53
C GLU A 199 -17.37 0.08 -14.66
N ILE A 200 -16.46 -0.84 -14.33
CA ILE A 200 -15.74 -1.66 -15.31
C ILE A 200 -16.73 -2.50 -16.14
N ILE A 201 -17.67 -3.20 -15.50
CA ILE A 201 -18.67 -4.01 -16.21
C ILE A 201 -19.57 -3.15 -17.10
N GLU A 202 -20.02 -1.99 -16.61
CA GLU A 202 -20.83 -1.06 -17.41
C GLU A 202 -20.06 -0.58 -18.66
N ASN A 203 -18.77 -0.29 -18.52
CA ASN A 203 -17.89 0.08 -19.63
C ASN A 203 -17.68 -1.08 -20.62
N LEU A 204 -17.43 -2.30 -20.13
CA LEU A 204 -17.28 -3.49 -20.96
C LEU A 204 -18.56 -3.82 -21.73
N GLN A 205 -19.73 -3.66 -21.09
CA GLN A 205 -21.02 -3.82 -21.75
C GLN A 205 -21.20 -2.78 -22.88
N ALA A 206 -20.90 -1.50 -22.61
CA ALA A 206 -20.99 -0.46 -23.62
C ALA A 206 -20.07 -0.71 -24.83
N LEU A 207 -18.82 -1.13 -24.58
CA LEU A 207 -17.87 -1.49 -25.64
C LEU A 207 -18.36 -2.68 -26.47
N ARG A 208 -18.97 -3.67 -25.80
CA ARG A 208 -19.55 -4.84 -26.44
C ARG A 208 -20.74 -4.47 -27.33
N GLU A 209 -21.62 -3.59 -26.85
CA GLU A 209 -22.78 -3.08 -27.60
C GLU A 209 -22.34 -2.25 -28.81
N MET A 210 -21.23 -1.50 -28.69
CA MET A 210 -20.63 -0.75 -29.80
C MET A 210 -19.87 -1.64 -30.81
N GLY A 211 -19.70 -2.93 -30.52
CA GLY A 211 -18.93 -3.86 -31.35
C GLY A 211 -17.42 -3.60 -31.36
N ALA A 212 -16.92 -2.86 -30.37
CA ALA A 212 -15.51 -2.48 -30.27
C ALA A 212 -14.64 -3.58 -29.63
N ILE A 213 -15.24 -4.53 -28.91
CA ILE A 213 -14.53 -5.60 -28.20
C ILE A 213 -15.15 -6.99 -28.47
N SER A 214 -14.28 -7.99 -28.61
CA SER A 214 -14.66 -9.39 -28.80
C SER A 214 -15.19 -10.01 -27.50
N LEU A 215 -15.79 -11.21 -27.57
CA LEU A 215 -16.32 -11.85 -26.35
C LEU A 215 -15.17 -12.29 -25.44
N ILE A 216 -14.10 -12.75 -26.07
CA ILE A 216 -12.86 -13.16 -25.41
C ILE A 216 -12.23 -11.96 -24.70
N GLY A 217 -12.16 -10.80 -25.36
CA GLY A 217 -11.61 -9.58 -24.75
C GLY A 217 -12.42 -9.11 -23.54
N VAL A 218 -13.76 -9.20 -23.59
CA VAL A 218 -14.62 -8.89 -22.41
C VAL A 218 -14.35 -9.84 -21.25
N LEU A 219 -14.07 -11.11 -21.53
CA LEU A 219 -13.76 -12.11 -20.51
C LEU A 219 -12.34 -11.95 -19.96
N GLU A 220 -11.38 -11.53 -20.78
CA GLU A 220 -10.00 -11.22 -20.35
C GLU A 220 -9.96 -9.98 -19.45
N ASP A 221 -10.72 -8.94 -19.79
CA ASP A 221 -10.77 -7.68 -19.04
C ASP A 221 -11.78 -7.70 -17.88
N SER A 222 -12.51 -8.80 -17.71
CA SER A 222 -13.52 -8.96 -16.64
C SER A 222 -12.85 -9.21 -15.29
N PRO A 223 -13.17 -8.43 -14.23
CA PRO A 223 -12.57 -8.59 -12.91
C PRO A 223 -12.98 -9.91 -12.20
N TYR A 224 -14.01 -10.60 -12.70
CA TYR A 224 -14.53 -11.82 -12.11
C TYR A 224 -14.15 -13.10 -12.86
N THR A 225 -13.51 -12.97 -14.02
CA THR A 225 -13.12 -14.12 -14.83
C THR A 225 -11.67 -14.46 -14.53
N SER A 226 -11.44 -15.68 -14.03
CA SER A 226 -10.09 -16.16 -13.70
C SER A 226 -9.48 -17.03 -14.81
N ASP A 227 -10.30 -17.87 -15.45
CA ASP A 227 -9.91 -18.69 -16.59
C ASP A 227 -10.84 -18.42 -17.76
N VAL A 228 -10.32 -17.65 -18.73
CA VAL A 228 -11.06 -17.21 -19.93
C VAL A 228 -11.42 -18.39 -20.82
N GLN A 229 -10.54 -19.38 -20.95
CA GLN A 229 -10.76 -20.54 -21.82
C GLN A 229 -11.91 -21.38 -21.26
N PHE A 230 -11.87 -21.64 -19.95
CA PHE A 230 -12.92 -22.40 -19.28
C PHE A 230 -14.27 -21.68 -19.30
N GLU A 231 -14.27 -20.36 -19.13
CA GLU A 231 -15.51 -19.58 -19.17
C GLU A 231 -16.10 -19.50 -20.58
N LEU A 232 -15.24 -19.41 -21.62
CA LEU A 232 -15.67 -19.47 -23.01
C LEU A 232 -16.35 -20.81 -23.33
N ASP A 233 -15.76 -21.92 -22.89
CA ASP A 233 -16.32 -23.26 -23.08
C ASP A 233 -17.68 -23.42 -22.39
N ARG A 234 -17.85 -22.83 -21.20
CA ARG A 234 -19.14 -22.77 -20.50
C ARG A 234 -20.19 -22.00 -21.28
N ILE A 235 -19.85 -20.80 -21.76
CA ILE A 235 -20.78 -19.95 -22.53
C ILE A 235 -21.22 -20.63 -23.83
N VAL A 236 -20.29 -21.28 -24.54
CA VAL A 236 -20.62 -22.04 -25.75
C VAL A 236 -21.52 -23.23 -25.43
N SER A 237 -21.26 -23.94 -24.33
CA SER A 237 -22.10 -25.05 -23.86
C SER A 237 -23.51 -24.59 -23.47
N GLU A 238 -23.65 -23.42 -22.84
CA GLU A 238 -24.94 -22.79 -22.56
C GLU A 238 -25.69 -22.43 -23.84
N GLY A 239 -25.02 -21.77 -24.79
CA GLY A 239 -25.60 -21.38 -26.08
C GLY A 239 -26.14 -22.57 -26.89
N ASN A 240 -25.44 -23.70 -26.87
CA ASN A 240 -25.89 -24.94 -27.52
C ASN A 240 -27.05 -25.63 -26.78
N SER A 241 -27.14 -25.50 -25.46
CA SER A 241 -28.22 -26.11 -24.67
C SER A 241 -29.56 -25.38 -24.81
N VAL A 242 -29.55 -24.08 -25.11
CA VAL A 242 -30.77 -23.26 -25.30
C VAL A 242 -31.39 -23.49 -26.69
N GLY A 243 -30.63 -24.00 -27.67
CA GLY A 243 -31.12 -24.30 -29.03
C GLY A 243 -31.88 -25.62 -29.18
N ASN A 244 -31.70 -26.59 -28.27
CA ASN A 244 -32.25 -27.95 -28.41
C ASN A 244 -33.57 -28.20 -27.66
N ASN A 245 -34.22 -27.16 -27.13
CA ASN A 245 -35.49 -27.28 -26.39
C ASN A 245 -36.67 -26.58 -27.09
N LYS A 246 -36.63 -26.47 -28.41
CA LYS A 246 -37.81 -26.27 -29.26
C LYS A 246 -37.83 -27.40 -30.29
N ASP A 247 -38.98 -28.02 -30.45
CA ASP A 247 -39.28 -29.10 -31.41
C ASP A 247 -39.01 -30.55 -30.98
N THR A 248 -39.62 -30.97 -29.87
CA THR A 248 -40.22 -32.33 -29.81
C THR A 248 -41.60 -32.26 -29.17
N ASN A 249 -42.55 -31.63 -29.84
CA ASN A 249 -43.97 -31.84 -29.55
C ASN A 249 -44.81 -31.58 -30.80
N MET A 250 -44.68 -32.45 -31.81
CA MET A 250 -45.69 -32.59 -32.85
C MET A 250 -45.82 -34.06 -33.27
N ASP A 251 -47.05 -34.53 -33.11
CA ASP A 251 -47.75 -35.58 -33.85
C ASP A 251 -47.23 -37.01 -33.85
N ASN A 252 -47.82 -37.81 -32.96
CA ASN A 252 -48.34 -39.11 -33.37
C ASN A 252 -49.43 -39.63 -32.41
N LYS A 253 -50.67 -39.21 -32.66
CA LYS A 253 -51.86 -40.02 -32.36
C LYS A 253 -52.83 -39.82 -33.51
N ASP A 254 -52.77 -40.74 -34.47
CA ASP A 254 -53.91 -41.23 -35.24
C ASP A 254 -53.47 -42.48 -36.03
N ASN A 255 -53.67 -43.65 -35.42
CA ASN A 255 -54.33 -44.81 -36.05
C ASN A 255 -54.18 -46.05 -35.16
N GLU A 256 -55.24 -46.34 -34.41
CA GLU A 256 -55.70 -47.71 -34.12
C GLU A 256 -57.15 -47.61 -33.62
N GLY A 257 -58.11 -48.04 -34.45
CA GLY A 257 -59.54 -48.06 -34.16
C GLY A 257 -60.42 -47.89 -35.39
#